data_AF-A0AAU1V2Y0-F1
#
_entry.id   AF-A0AAU1V2Y0-F1
#
_cell.length_a   1.000
_cell.length_b   1.000
_cell.length_c   1.000
_cell.angle_alpha   90.00
_cell.angle_beta   90.00
_cell.angle_gamma   90.00
#
_symmetry.space_group_name_H-M   'P 1'
#
loop_
_entity.id
_entity.type
_entity.pdbx_description
1 polymer ?
#
loop_
_entity_poly.entity_id
_entity_poly.type
_entity_poly.pdbx_seq_one_letter_code
_entity_poly.pdbx_strand_id
1 'polypeptide(L)' 'MPVTGLDKATRSGKHHGLLADTAEILRLNTLGGAAPSGSCSPGAIVRVPYQADYVFLQS' A
#
# COMPACT_ATOMS: atom_id res chain seq x y z
N MET A 1 1.43 18.81 4.63
CA MET A 1 2.42 17.98 3.92
C MET A 1 1.85 17.67 2.55
N PRO A 2 2.38 18.23 1.45
CA PRO A 2 1.95 17.83 0.12
C PRO A 2 2.37 16.38 -0.12
N VAL A 3 1.49 15.59 -0.76
CA VAL A 3 1.79 14.21 -1.21
C VAL A 3 2.70 14.29 -2.44
N THR A 4 3.98 14.53 -2.23
CA THR A 4 5.02 14.49 -3.27
C THR A 4 5.55 13.06 -3.37
N GLY A 5 4.86 12.19 -4.10
CA GLY A 5 5.33 10.81 -4.29
C GLY A 5 4.29 9.89 -4.92
N LEU A 6 3.93 10.14 -6.18
CA LEU A 6 3.29 9.09 -6.97
C LEU A 6 4.41 8.16 -7.48
N ASP A 7 4.63 7.06 -6.77
CA ASP A 7 5.55 6.03 -7.21
C ASP A 7 4.99 5.36 -8.47
N LYS A 8 5.80 5.26 -9.53
CA LYS A 8 5.40 4.61 -10.78
C LYS A 8 5.46 3.09 -10.60
N ALA A 9 4.29 2.45 -10.62
CA ALA A 9 4.20 0.99 -10.65
C ALA A 9 4.38 0.46 -12.08
N THR A 10 4.95 -0.76 -12.20
CA THR A 10 4.95 -1.51 -13.47
C THR A 10 3.79 -2.50 -13.46
N ARG A 11 3.05 -2.59 -14.57
CA ARG A 11 1.97 -3.56 -14.71
C ARG A 11 2.53 -4.97 -14.53
N SER A 12 1.85 -5.75 -13.70
CA SER A 12 2.08 -7.19 -13.57
C SER A 12 0.81 -7.95 -13.93
N GLY A 13 0.95 -9.18 -14.43
CA GLY A 13 -0.20 -10.02 -14.82
C GLY A 13 -0.67 -9.84 -16.26
N LYS A 14 -1.79 -10.50 -16.59
CA LYS A 14 -2.35 -10.57 -17.96
C LYS A 14 -3.22 -9.34 -18.29
N HIS A 15 -3.56 -9.19 -19.57
CA HIS A 15 -4.44 -8.13 -20.06
C HIS A 15 -5.94 -8.33 -19.80
N HIS A 16 -6.31 -9.21 -18.86
CA HIS A 16 -7.69 -9.56 -18.58
C HIS A 16 -7.88 -9.90 -17.09
N GLY A 17 -9.08 -9.69 -16.56
CA GLY A 17 -9.44 -9.95 -15.16
C GLY A 17 -9.87 -8.69 -14.43
N LEU A 18 -10.32 -8.85 -13.18
CA LEU A 18 -10.98 -7.79 -12.40
C LEU A 18 -10.14 -6.50 -12.26
N LEU A 19 -8.81 -6.61 -12.19
CA LEU A 19 -7.89 -5.48 -11.98
C LEU A 19 -7.04 -5.14 -13.22
N ALA A 20 -7.39 -5.69 -14.40
CA ALA A 20 -6.57 -5.53 -15.60
C ALA A 20 -6.43 -4.08 -16.07
N ASP A 21 -7.44 -3.25 -15.80
CA ASP A 21 -7.49 -1.87 -16.26
C ASP A 21 -7.17 -0.87 -15.15
N THR A 22 -6.69 -1.34 -14.00
CA THR A 22 -6.23 -0.46 -12.92
C THR A 22 -4.96 0.28 -13.34
N ALA A 23 -5.05 1.60 -13.39
CA ALA A 23 -3.93 2.50 -13.67
C ALA A 23 -3.29 3.03 -12.39
N GLU A 24 -4.08 3.20 -11.32
CA GLU A 24 -3.61 3.73 -10.04
C GLU A 24 -4.31 3.01 -8.86
N ILE A 25 -3.55 2.79 -7.78
CA ILE A 25 -4.08 2.22 -6.54
C ILE A 25 -3.84 3.23 -5.42
N LEU A 26 -4.92 3.74 -4.86
CA LEU A 26 -4.86 4.63 -3.71
C LEU A 26 -5.07 3.83 -2.44
N ARG A 27 -4.15 3.97 -1.48
CA ARG A 27 -4.33 3.50 -0.11
C ARG A 27 -4.79 4.67 0.76
N LEU A 28 -6.07 4.69 1.09
CA LEU A 28 -6.72 5.77 1.82
C LEU A 28 -7.05 5.33 3.25
N ASN A 29 -7.35 6.33 4.10
CA ASN A 29 -7.84 6.13 5.47
C ASN A 29 -7.07 5.08 6.27
N THR A 30 -5.74 5.05 6.11
CA THR A 30 -4.92 4.03 6.78
C THR A 30 -4.93 4.27 8.28
N LEU A 31 -5.36 3.25 9.03
CA LEU A 31 -5.39 3.23 10.49
C LEU A 31 -4.46 2.12 11.00
N GLY A 32 -3.63 2.44 12.00
CA GLY A 32 -2.66 1.50 12.54
C GLY A 32 -1.40 1.37 11.67
N GLY A 33 -0.69 0.23 11.78
CA GLY A 33 0.56 -0.02 11.05
C GLY A 33 1.76 0.82 11.51
N ALA A 34 1.62 1.61 12.59
CA ALA A 34 2.72 2.37 13.16
C ALA A 34 3.79 1.44 13.75
N ALA A 35 5.06 1.76 13.50
CA ALA A 35 6.15 1.01 14.09
C ALA A 35 6.02 0.98 15.63
N PRO A 36 6.19 -0.19 16.28
CA PRO A 36 6.20 -0.27 17.73
C PRO A 36 7.30 0.63 18.30
N SER A 37 7.05 1.23 19.47
CA SER A 37 8.07 2.01 20.16
C SER A 37 9.16 1.11 20.74
N GLY A 38 10.34 1.69 20.96
CA GLY A 38 11.49 0.99 21.55
C GLY A 38 12.50 0.48 20.52
N SER A 39 13.53 -0.21 21.01
CA SER A 39 14.57 -0.80 20.16
C SER A 39 14.09 -2.11 19.54
N CYS A 40 14.50 -2.35 18.30
CA CYS A 40 14.34 -3.64 17.63
C CYS A 40 15.62 -4.46 17.80
N SER A 41 15.49 -5.76 18.12
CA SER A 41 16.61 -6.70 18.05
C SER A 41 16.81 -7.14 16.60
N PRO A 42 18.05 -7.33 16.11
CA PRO A 42 18.28 -7.83 14.77
C PRO A 42 17.53 -9.14 14.51
N GLY A 43 16.75 -9.18 13.42
CA GLY A 43 15.93 -10.33 13.05
C GLY A 43 14.56 -10.43 13.74
N ALA A 44 14.21 -9.52 14.65
CA ALA A 44 12.88 -9.50 15.24
C ALA A 44 11.83 -9.06 14.21
N ILE A 45 10.74 -9.84 14.10
CA ILE A 45 9.59 -9.55 13.24
C ILE A 45 8.38 -9.34 14.14
N VAL A 46 7.79 -8.15 14.08
CA VAL A 46 6.57 -7.81 14.83
C VAL A 46 5.46 -7.50 13.85
N ARG A 47 4.32 -8.19 13.99
CA ARG A 47 3.10 -7.87 13.23
C ARG A 47 2.38 -6.72 13.90
N VAL A 48 2.16 -5.64 13.16
CA VAL A 48 1.34 -4.51 13.61
C VAL A 48 -0.01 -4.55 12.89
N PRO A 49 -1.13 -4.59 13.61
CA PRO A 49 -2.45 -4.49 13.00
C PRO A 49 -2.58 -3.19 12.20
N TYR A 50 -3.16 -3.29 11.01
CA TYR A 50 -3.53 -2.11 10.22
C TYR A 50 -4.80 -2.39 9.41
N GLN A 51 -5.51 -1.31 9.11
CA GLN A 51 -6.63 -1.28 8.18
C GLN A 51 -6.39 -0.14 7.17
N ALA A 52 -6.84 -0.33 5.94
CA ALA A 52 -6.85 0.72 4.93
C ALA A 52 -7.98 0.46 3.93
N ASP A 53 -8.47 1.54 3.34
CA ASP A 53 -9.35 1.48 2.19
C ASP A 53 -8.50 1.49 0.93
N TYR A 54 -8.75 0.58 0.00
CA TYR A 54 -8.06 0.52 -1.28
C TYR A 54 -9.01 0.92 -2.40
N VAL A 55 -8.61 1.91 -3.19
CA VAL A 55 -9.36 2.36 -4.36
C VAL A 55 -8.54 2.07 -5.62
N PHE A 56 -9.16 1.41 -6.58
CA PHE A 56 -8.56 1.01 -7.84
C PHE A 56 -9.13 1.89 -8.96
N LEU A 57 -8.32 2.82 -9.47
CA LEU A 57 -8.73 3.77 -10.49
C LEU A 57 -8.39 3.24 -11.89
N GLN A 58 -9.30 3.48 -12.82
CA GLN A 58 -9.15 3.19 -14.25
C GLN A 58 -9.00 4.51 -15.02
N SER A 59 -8.35 4.48 -16.18
CA SER A 59 -8.10 5.63 -17.04
C SER A 59 -9.09 5.74 -18.20
#